data_AF-B6W6V9-F1
#
_entry.id   AF-B6W6V9-F1
#
_cell.length_a   1.000
_cell.length_b   1.000
_cell.length_c   1.000
_cell.angle_alpha   90.00
_cell.angle_beta   90.00
_cell.angle_gamma   90.00
#
_symmetry.space_group_name_H-M   'P 1'
#
loop_
_entity.id
_entity.type
_entity.pdbx_description
1 polymer ?
#
loop_
_entity_poly.entity_id
_entity_poly.type
_entity_poly.pdbx_seq_one_letter_code
_entity_poly.pdbx_strand_id
1 'polypeptide(L)'
;MTEVSGEFEMDKFQRLDLEDLEFVELFLQKRGSIKDVGESLGISYPTVRNRIDKIVKKLGGKIDKKESRIDILNMVDKGEITPDQASELLKELKDE
;
A
#
# COMPACT_ATOMS: atom_id res chain seq x y z
N MET A 1 37.17 -3.26 24.06
CA MET A 1 36.04 -3.55 23.15
C MET A 1 34.84 -2.84 23.76
N THR A 2 34.26 -1.87 23.08
CA THR A 2 33.06 -1.18 23.58
C THR A 2 31.87 -1.99 23.08
N GLU A 3 31.16 -2.63 23.99
CA GLU A 3 30.00 -3.44 23.70
C GLU A 3 28.76 -2.66 24.11
N VAL A 4 27.84 -2.46 23.16
CA VAL A 4 26.57 -1.80 23.42
C VAL A 4 25.56 -2.90 23.76
N SER A 5 24.96 -2.83 24.95
CA SER A 5 23.95 -3.79 25.42
C SER A 5 22.67 -3.05 25.85
N GLY A 6 21.52 -3.63 25.52
CA GLY A 6 20.19 -3.11 25.80
C GLY A 6 19.12 -4.06 25.24
N GLU A 7 17.89 -3.97 25.74
CA GLU A 7 16.75 -4.63 25.11
C GLU A 7 16.34 -3.81 23.89
N PHE A 8 16.62 -4.33 22.70
CA PHE A 8 16.19 -3.73 21.45
C PHE A 8 14.89 -4.39 21.01
N GLU A 9 13.77 -3.70 21.20
CA GLU A 9 12.54 -4.07 20.50
C GLU A 9 12.63 -3.59 19.06
N MET A 10 12.48 -4.51 18.10
CA MET A 10 12.37 -4.12 16.70
C MET A 10 11.04 -3.42 16.47
N ASP A 11 11.08 -2.11 16.22
CA ASP A 11 9.90 -1.36 15.83
C ASP A 11 9.36 -1.87 14.49
N LYS A 12 8.05 -1.72 14.28
CA LYS A 12 7.35 -2.25 13.11
C LYS A 12 7.91 -1.70 11.80
N PHE A 13 8.40 -0.48 11.80
CA PHE A 13 8.98 0.17 10.63
C PHE A 13 10.38 -0.35 10.28
N GLN A 14 11.07 -1.04 11.18
CA GLN A 14 12.36 -1.69 10.87
C GLN A 14 12.20 -2.89 9.92
N ARG A 15 10.96 -3.33 9.65
CA ARG A 15 10.64 -4.34 8.63
C ARG A 15 10.55 -3.77 7.22
N LEU A 16 10.56 -2.45 7.08
CA LEU A 16 10.52 -1.76 5.79
C LEU A 16 11.94 -1.59 5.27
N ASP A 17 12.15 -1.93 4.00
CA ASP A 17 13.40 -1.62 3.30
C ASP A 17 13.43 -0.14 2.87
N LEU A 18 14.56 0.32 2.31
CA LEU A 18 14.70 1.71 1.88
C LEU A 18 13.64 2.10 0.84
N GLU A 19 13.29 1.19 -0.06
CA GLU A 19 12.33 1.43 -1.14
C GLU A 19 10.89 1.55 -0.59
N ASP A 20 10.55 0.78 0.43
CA ASP A 20 9.30 0.91 1.15
C ASP A 20 9.22 2.27 1.87
N LEU A 21 10.31 2.70 2.52
CA LEU A 21 10.37 3.96 3.25
C LEU A 21 10.22 5.17 2.33
N GLU A 22 10.94 5.17 1.19
CA GLU A 22 10.81 6.21 0.15
C GLU A 22 9.38 6.26 -0.41
N PHE A 23 8.75 5.09 -0.60
CA PHE A 23 7.36 5.05 -1.03
C PHE A 23 6.39 5.60 0.02
N VAL A 24 6.58 5.26 1.30
CA VAL A 24 5.76 5.81 2.39
C VAL A 24 5.91 7.33 2.46
N GLU A 25 7.13 7.84 2.34
CA GLU A 25 7.38 9.29 2.30
C GLU A 25 6.62 9.94 1.13
N LEU A 26 6.77 9.42 -0.09
CA LEU A 26 6.07 9.93 -1.26
C LEU A 26 4.55 9.88 -1.08
N PHE A 27 4.02 8.76 -0.56
CA PHE A 27 2.60 8.59 -0.31
C PHE A 27 2.06 9.66 0.64
N LEU A 28 2.80 9.96 1.72
CA LEU A 28 2.45 11.01 2.66
C LEU A 28 2.58 12.42 2.06
N GLN A 29 3.61 12.68 1.24
CA GLN A 29 3.76 13.93 0.49
C GLN A 29 2.56 14.18 -0.45
N LYS A 30 1.99 13.11 -1.02
CA LYS A 30 0.77 13.13 -1.83
C LYS A 30 -0.52 13.04 -1.01
N ARG A 31 -0.46 13.21 0.31
CA ARG A 31 -1.61 13.17 1.23
C ARG A 31 -2.43 11.88 1.13
N GLY A 32 -1.77 10.78 0.78
CA GLY A 32 -2.40 9.49 0.57
C GLY A 32 -3.18 9.34 -0.74
N SER A 33 -3.06 10.27 -1.70
CA SER A 33 -3.67 10.13 -3.02
C SER A 33 -2.98 9.04 -3.83
N ILE A 34 -3.62 7.87 -3.95
CA ILE A 34 -3.13 6.74 -4.76
C ILE A 34 -2.96 7.18 -6.23
N LYS A 35 -3.86 8.03 -6.72
CA LYS A 35 -3.80 8.60 -8.06
C LYS A 35 -2.54 9.44 -8.27
N ASP A 36 -2.28 10.41 -7.38
CA ASP A 36 -1.15 11.32 -7.53
C ASP A 36 0.20 10.60 -7.37
N VAL A 37 0.23 9.56 -6.52
CA VAL A 37 1.40 8.68 -6.38
C VAL A 37 1.64 7.90 -7.67
N GLY A 38 0.59 7.31 -8.25
CA GLY A 38 0.68 6.59 -9.52
C GLY A 38 1.18 7.49 -10.65
N GLU A 39 0.65 8.71 -10.74
CA GLU A 39 1.11 9.70 -11.71
C GLU A 39 2.58 10.10 -11.48
N SER A 40 3.01 10.26 -10.23
CA SER A 40 4.39 10.64 -9.90
C SER A 40 5.41 9.54 -10.17
N LEU A 41 5.00 8.28 -10.02
CA LEU A 41 5.84 7.10 -10.27
C LEU A 41 5.69 6.54 -11.70
N GLY A 42 4.74 7.05 -12.50
CA GLY A 42 4.45 6.54 -13.84
C GLY A 42 3.86 5.11 -13.85
N ILE A 43 3.18 4.70 -12.78
CA ILE A 43 2.63 3.35 -12.62
C ILE A 43 1.10 3.38 -12.47
N SER A 44 0.46 2.26 -12.79
CA SER A 44 -0.99 2.14 -12.75
C SER A 44 -1.52 2.19 -11.32
N TYR A 45 -2.76 2.65 -11.16
CA TYR A 45 -3.46 2.68 -9.86
C TYR A 45 -3.42 1.32 -9.14
N PRO A 46 -3.70 0.17 -9.80
CA PRO A 46 -3.55 -1.14 -9.17
C PRO A 46 -2.15 -1.40 -8.61
N THR A 47 -1.11 -0.99 -9.33
CA THR A 47 0.29 -1.19 -8.91
C THR A 47 0.59 -0.43 -7.62
N VAL A 48 0.12 0.82 -7.51
CA VAL A 48 0.27 1.62 -6.28
C VAL A 48 -0.46 0.97 -5.11
N ARG A 49 -1.71 0.54 -5.32
CA ARG A 49 -2.52 -0.10 -4.27
C ARG A 49 -1.88 -1.38 -3.78
N ASN A 50 -1.39 -2.23 -4.68
CA ASN A 50 -0.67 -3.45 -4.32
C ASN A 50 0.60 -3.17 -3.52
N ARG A 51 1.31 -2.07 -3.83
CA ARG A 51 2.48 -1.65 -3.06
C ARG A 51 2.11 -1.20 -1.65
N ILE A 52 1.01 -0.46 -1.49
CA ILE A 52 0.46 -0.10 -0.17
C ILE A 52 0.10 -1.38 0.60
N ASP A 53 -0.60 -2.31 -0.02
CA ASP A 53 -1.04 -3.56 0.62
C ASP A 53 0.15 -4.41 1.10
N LYS A 54 1.23 -4.47 0.31
CA LYS A 54 2.49 -5.12 0.72
C LYS A 54 3.12 -4.44 1.94
N ILE A 55 3.15 -3.11 1.97
CA ILE A 55 3.70 -2.36 3.11
C ILE A 55 2.83 -2.55 4.36
N VAL A 56 1.50 -2.51 4.22
CA VAL A 56 0.56 -2.81 5.32
C VAL A 56 0.82 -4.21 5.89
N LYS A 57 1.00 -5.22 5.04
CA LYS A 57 1.38 -6.58 5.45
C LYS A 57 2.73 -6.61 6.17
N LYS A 58 3.77 -5.95 5.63
CA LYS A 58 5.09 -5.82 6.28
C LYS A 58 4.99 -5.17 7.66
N LEU A 59 4.10 -4.19 7.85
CA LEU A 59 3.83 -3.55 9.14
C LEU A 59 3.01 -4.42 10.10
N GLY A 60 2.50 -5.58 9.66
CA GLY A 60 1.69 -6.50 10.45
C GLY A 60 0.19 -6.20 10.42
N GLY A 61 -0.26 -5.35 9.48
CA GLY A 61 -1.66 -5.10 9.21
C GLY A 61 -2.32 -6.30 8.51
N LYS A 62 -3.63 -6.44 8.71
CA LYS A 62 -4.46 -7.42 8.02
C LYS A 62 -5.35 -6.70 7.03
N ILE A 63 -5.43 -7.22 5.82
CA ILE A 63 -6.30 -6.69 4.77
C ILE A 63 -7.52 -7.60 4.70
N ASP A 64 -8.68 -7.06 5.05
CA ASP A 64 -9.95 -7.78 4.89
C ASP A 64 -10.36 -7.72 3.41
N LYS A 65 -10.45 -8.89 2.76
CA LYS A 65 -10.81 -9.01 1.34
C LYS A 65 -12.23 -8.53 1.06
N LYS A 66 -13.15 -8.69 2.01
CA LYS A 66 -14.55 -8.27 1.87
C LYS A 66 -14.64 -6.75 1.95
N GLU A 67 -13.95 -6.15 2.91
CA GLU A 67 -13.85 -4.68 3.04
C GLU A 67 -13.19 -4.07 1.80
N SER A 68 -12.05 -4.64 1.37
CA SER A 68 -11.34 -4.19 0.17
C SER A 68 -12.20 -4.27 -1.10
N ARG A 69 -13.01 -5.31 -1.25
CA ARG A 69 -13.95 -5.43 -2.37
C ARG A 69 -15.02 -4.34 -2.34
N ILE A 70 -15.56 -4.03 -1.16
CA ILE A 70 -16.56 -2.96 -0.99
C ILE A 70 -15.92 -1.61 -1.33
N ASP A 71 -14.69 -1.36 -0.87
CA ASP A 71 -13.96 -0.13 -1.18
C ASP A 71 -13.75 0.06 -2.68
N ILE A 72 -13.34 -0.99 -3.40
CA ILE A 72 -13.16 -0.92 -4.86
C ILE A 72 -14.47 -0.52 -5.56
N LEU A 73 -15.60 -1.11 -5.15
CA LEU A 73 -16.91 -0.77 -5.72
C LEU A 73 -17.30 0.68 -5.41
N ASN A 74 -17.06 1.15 -4.18
CA ASN A 74 -17.31 2.53 -3.79
C ASN A 74 -16.45 3.52 -4.60
N MET A 75 -15.21 3.15 -4.89
CA MET A 75 -14.31 4.00 -5.69
C MET A 75 -14.75 4.10 -7.14
N VAL A 76 -15.32 3.04 -7.72
CA VAL A 76 -15.95 3.10 -9.04
C VAL A 76 -17.17 4.01 -9.02
N ASP A 77 -18.03 3.87 -8.00
CA ASP A 77 -19.23 4.71 -7.84
C ASP A 77 -18.89 6.20 -7.72
N LYS A 78 -17.79 6.53 -7.03
CA LYS A 78 -17.27 7.89 -6.91
C LYS A 78 -16.51 8.39 -8.16
N GLY A 79 -16.27 7.54 -9.15
CA GLY A 79 -15.48 7.86 -10.33
C GLY A 79 -13.98 8.08 -10.06
N GLU A 80 -13.47 7.56 -8.94
CA GLU A 80 -12.04 7.64 -8.58
C GLU A 80 -11.19 6.68 -9.44
N ILE A 81 -11.79 5.56 -9.87
CA ILE A 81 -11.17 4.56 -10.76
C ILE A 81 -12.14 4.13 -11.87
N THR A 82 -11.59 3.62 -12.97
CA THR A 82 -12.39 3.09 -14.08
C THR A 82 -12.90 1.66 -13.80
N PRO A 83 -13.97 1.21 -14.47
CA PRO A 83 -14.43 -0.17 -14.39
C PRO A 83 -13.36 -1.21 -14.77
N ASP A 84 -12.46 -0.86 -15.69
CA ASP A 84 -11.35 -1.72 -16.10
C ASP A 84 -10.31 -1.86 -14.98
N GLN A 85 -9.92 -0.75 -14.36
CA GLN A 85 -9.00 -0.75 -13.21
C GLN A 85 -9.60 -1.51 -12.02
N ALA A 86 -10.90 -1.36 -11.77
CA ALA A 86 -11.60 -2.12 -10.74
C ALA A 86 -11.61 -3.62 -11.04
N SER A 87 -11.78 -3.99 -12.30
CA SER A 87 -11.76 -5.39 -12.73
C SER A 87 -10.39 -6.05 -12.50
N GLU A 88 -9.29 -5.32 -12.69
CA GLU A 88 -7.95 -5.80 -12.36
C GLU A 88 -7.77 -5.99 -10.84
N LEU A 89 -8.09 -4.98 -10.04
CA LEU A 89 -8.01 -5.05 -8.57
C LEU A 89 -8.82 -6.21 -7.99
N LEU A 90 -10.01 -6.47 -8.55
CA LEU A 90 -10.87 -7.57 -8.11
C LEU A 90 -10.35 -8.95 -8.51
N LYS A 91 -9.52 -9.06 -9.56
CA LYS A 91 -8.84 -10.33 -9.90
C LYS A 91 -7.73 -10.61 -8.91
N GLU A 92 -6.89 -9.63 -8.60
CA GLU A 92 -5.78 -9.77 -7.65
C GLU A 92 -6.27 -10.16 -6.25
N LEU A 93 -7.42 -9.62 -5.81
CA LEU A 93 -8.08 -10.02 -4.55
C LEU A 93 -8.54 -11.49 -4.50
N LYS A 94 -8.71 -12.16 -5.65
CA LYS A 94 -9.08 -13.59 -5.72
C LYS A 94 -7.87 -14.52 -5.78
N ASP A 95 -6.72 -14.02 -6.24
CA ASP A 95 -5.51 -14.83 -6.46
C ASP A 95 -4.61 -14.91 -5.21
N GLU A 96 -4.81 -14.01 -4.23
CA GLU A 96 -4.33 -14.17 -2.84
C GLU A 96 -5.31 -14.95 -1.97
#